data_AF-A0A9E4IVF4-F1
#
_entry.id   AF-A0A9E4IVF4-F1
#
_cell.length_a   1.000
_cell.length_b   1.000
_cell.length_c   1.000
_cell.angle_alpha   90.00
_cell.angle_beta   90.00
_cell.angle_gamma   90.00
#
_symmetry.space_group_name_H-M   'P 1'
#
loop_
_entity.id
_entity.type
_entity.pdbx_description
1 polymer ?
#
loop_
_entity_poly.entity_id
_entity_poly.type
_entity_poly.pdbx_seq_one_letter_code
_entity_poly.pdbx_strand_id
1 'polypeptide(L)'
;MTLQQPPGHDEFELTLVGPGYGESIILHIGGGSWILVDSCGRADEPAALHYLHGLNLDPVQAVELIVASHWHDDHIRGMARLVEVCENARFCCAGVLCHEEFLAAVHALEGRHVGTFGSGLREMHGAFFRLRQAAATPTLALANRRIFARGACEAWALAPTDVVFLDFLQELRRLLPEPGQAETRIRSLSPNDVAVALWIAVGDIAVLLGSDLEQRGWLSVLQDTARPTGTASVFKVPHHGGASAHEPGVWERLLEREPVAVLTPWRRGGGVLPTRRDRRRILASTPNAFMTEGTGAPAAARRRPSVVERTIRQSGIRLRRFPEPDAIRLRRKIGPGTQWRVERFGSACHLSDFGGR
;
A
#
# COMPACT_ATOMS: atom_id res chain seq x y z
N MET A 1 14.53 -12.65 0.58
CA MET A 1 15.33 -11.48 0.96
C MET A 1 16.37 -12.02 1.90
N THR A 2 17.68 -11.81 1.69
CA THR A 2 18.67 -12.25 2.69
C THR A 2 18.57 -11.30 3.88
N LEU A 3 17.58 -11.54 4.73
CA LEU A 3 17.26 -10.78 5.92
C LEU A 3 18.36 -11.03 6.93
N GLN A 4 19.33 -10.12 7.00
CA GLN A 4 20.51 -10.38 7.81
C GLN A 4 20.19 -10.34 9.31
N GLN A 5 19.30 -9.45 9.78
CA GLN A 5 18.85 -9.38 11.19
C GLN A 5 17.48 -8.67 11.34
N PRO A 6 16.62 -9.08 12.31
CA PRO A 6 15.43 -8.31 12.69
C PRO A 6 15.80 -6.92 13.24
N PRO A 7 14.90 -5.93 13.19
CA PRO A 7 15.13 -4.64 13.83
C PRO A 7 15.27 -4.80 15.35
N GLY A 8 16.04 -3.91 15.96
CA GLY A 8 16.15 -3.85 17.43
C GLY A 8 14.83 -3.43 18.08
N HIS A 9 14.63 -3.76 19.36
CA HIS A 9 13.43 -3.35 20.11
C HIS A 9 13.21 -1.82 20.14
N ASP A 10 14.28 -1.04 20.05
CA ASP A 10 14.33 0.43 19.99
C ASP A 10 14.42 0.97 18.56
N GLU A 11 14.25 0.15 17.52
CA GLU A 11 14.37 0.55 16.12
C GLU A 11 12.99 0.59 15.45
N PHE A 12 12.64 1.71 14.82
CA PHE A 12 11.52 1.77 13.89
C PHE A 12 12.00 1.25 12.52
N GLU A 13 11.16 0.45 11.86
CA GLU A 13 11.41 -0.01 10.49
C GLU A 13 10.17 0.25 9.62
N LEU A 14 10.39 0.76 8.42
CA LEU A 14 9.42 0.72 7.32
C LEU A 14 10.04 -0.02 6.14
N THR A 15 9.45 -1.15 5.78
CA THR A 15 9.80 -1.88 4.56
C THR A 15 8.66 -1.75 3.55
N LEU A 16 8.95 -1.08 2.43
CA LEU A 16 8.06 -0.98 1.28
C LEU A 16 8.44 -2.06 0.27
N VAL A 17 7.48 -2.91 -0.08
CA VAL A 17 7.61 -3.93 -1.13
C VAL A 17 6.69 -3.59 -2.30
N GLY A 18 7.22 -3.62 -3.51
CA GLY A 18 6.44 -3.35 -4.71
C GLY A 18 7.08 -3.92 -5.98
N PRO A 19 6.61 -5.06 -6.51
CA PRO A 19 7.23 -5.77 -7.63
C PRO A 19 6.84 -5.19 -9.01
N GLY A 20 6.54 -3.89 -9.10
CA GLY A 20 6.07 -3.19 -10.32
C GLY A 20 4.55 -3.20 -10.56
N TYR A 21 3.83 -4.09 -9.87
CA TYR A 21 2.38 -4.05 -9.70
C TYR A 21 2.04 -4.59 -8.32
N GLY A 22 1.66 -3.70 -7.41
CA GLY A 22 1.39 -4.05 -6.03
C GLY A 22 2.17 -3.22 -5.03
N GLU A 23 1.58 -3.04 -3.85
CA GLU A 23 2.17 -2.39 -2.70
C GLU A 23 1.91 -3.20 -1.42
N SER A 24 2.93 -3.32 -0.59
CA SER A 24 2.80 -3.77 0.79
C SER A 24 3.82 -3.05 1.66
N ILE A 25 3.35 -2.49 2.77
CA ILE A 25 4.17 -1.76 3.73
C ILE A 25 4.18 -2.55 5.03
N ILE A 26 5.38 -2.86 5.50
CA ILE A 26 5.61 -3.66 6.71
C ILE A 26 6.34 -2.76 7.70
N LEU A 27 5.74 -2.53 8.86
CA LEU A 27 6.23 -1.58 9.86
C LEU A 27 6.57 -2.30 11.15
N HIS A 28 7.81 -2.13 11.63
CA HIS A 28 8.14 -2.43 13.02
C HIS A 28 8.04 -1.14 13.84
N ILE A 29 7.19 -1.16 14.86
CA ILE A 29 6.87 0.02 15.67
C ILE A 29 7.62 0.03 17.02
N GLY A 30 8.68 -0.77 17.13
CA GLY A 30 9.38 -1.02 18.39
C GLY A 30 8.73 -2.14 19.20
N GLY A 31 9.46 -2.63 20.21
CA GLY A 31 8.91 -3.62 21.14
C GLY A 31 8.63 -5.01 20.56
N GLY A 32 9.05 -5.29 19.32
CA GLY A 32 8.70 -6.54 18.62
C GLY A 32 7.31 -6.53 17.97
N SER A 33 6.62 -5.39 17.98
CA SER A 33 5.26 -5.25 17.42
C SER A 33 5.30 -4.74 15.98
N TRP A 34 4.35 -5.23 15.17
CA TRP A 34 4.30 -4.94 13.74
C TRP A 34 2.93 -4.46 13.26
N ILE A 35 2.95 -3.56 12.28
CA ILE A 35 1.78 -3.09 11.54
C ILE A 35 1.98 -3.40 10.05
N LEU A 36 0.96 -3.96 9.41
CA LEU A 36 0.93 -4.23 7.98
C LEU A 36 -0.06 -3.28 7.31
N VAL A 37 0.35 -2.61 6.23
CA VAL A 37 -0.53 -1.76 5.42
C VAL A 37 -0.45 -2.23 3.98
N ASP A 38 -1.61 -2.55 3.43
CA ASP A 38 -1.79 -3.15 2.12
C ASP A 38 -1.04 -4.47 1.91
N SER A 39 -1.43 -5.15 0.85
CA SER A 39 -0.96 -6.46 0.49
C SER A 39 -0.76 -6.57 -0.99
N CYS A 40 0.47 -6.89 -1.33
CA CYS A 40 0.83 -7.50 -2.58
C CYS A 40 1.63 -8.77 -2.28
N GLY A 41 1.92 -9.55 -3.31
CA GLY A 41 2.67 -10.76 -3.11
C GLY A 41 2.66 -11.67 -4.30
N ARG A 42 3.28 -12.82 -4.08
CA ARG A 42 3.37 -13.90 -5.06
C ARG A 42 2.08 -14.74 -4.99
N ALA A 43 1.91 -15.67 -5.92
CA ALA A 43 0.74 -16.54 -5.93
C ALA A 43 0.66 -17.48 -4.70
N ASP A 44 1.78 -17.71 -4.05
CA ASP A 44 1.98 -18.63 -2.93
C ASP A 44 1.92 -17.96 -1.56
N GLU A 45 2.28 -16.68 -1.45
CA GLU A 45 2.33 -15.98 -0.16
C GLU A 45 2.32 -14.44 -0.31
N PRO A 46 1.58 -13.69 0.55
CA PRO A 46 1.73 -12.25 0.71
C PRO A 46 3.16 -11.83 1.05
N ALA A 47 3.62 -10.71 0.50
CA ALA A 47 4.98 -10.21 0.70
C ALA A 47 5.31 -9.96 2.18
N ALA A 48 4.34 -9.49 2.96
CA ALA A 48 4.50 -9.27 4.39
C ALA A 48 4.75 -10.57 5.18
N LEU A 49 4.02 -11.65 4.88
CA LEU A 49 4.28 -12.94 5.55
C LEU A 49 5.64 -13.49 5.15
N HIS A 50 5.99 -13.42 3.87
CA HIS A 50 7.31 -13.82 3.40
C HIS A 50 8.44 -13.06 4.13
N TYR A 51 8.24 -11.78 4.37
CA TYR A 51 9.18 -10.93 5.11
C TYR A 51 9.30 -11.35 6.58
N LEU A 52 8.18 -11.49 7.29
CA LEU A 52 8.15 -11.86 8.71
C LEU A 52 8.70 -13.28 8.95
N HIS A 53 8.31 -14.25 8.12
CA HIS A 53 8.86 -15.60 8.19
C HIS A 53 10.35 -15.63 7.91
N GLY A 54 10.84 -14.81 6.97
CA GLY A 54 12.26 -14.66 6.72
C GLY A 54 13.06 -14.04 7.88
N LEU A 55 12.38 -13.36 8.81
CA LEU A 55 12.92 -12.88 10.09
C LEU A 55 12.76 -13.89 11.23
N ASN A 56 12.21 -15.09 10.96
CA ASN A 56 11.82 -16.09 11.96
C ASN A 56 10.84 -15.55 13.01
N LEU A 57 9.94 -14.64 12.60
CA LEU A 57 8.88 -14.13 13.46
C LEU A 57 7.59 -14.92 13.23
N ASP A 58 6.86 -15.17 14.30
CA ASP A 58 5.50 -15.69 14.25
C ASP A 58 4.51 -14.53 14.01
N PRO A 59 3.85 -14.44 12.83
CA PRO A 59 2.93 -13.35 12.54
C PRO A 59 1.73 -13.29 13.51
N VAL A 60 1.31 -14.42 14.07
CA VAL A 60 0.20 -14.50 15.04
C VAL A 60 0.49 -13.71 16.31
N GLN A 61 1.77 -13.66 16.71
CA GLN A 61 2.22 -12.97 17.93
C GLN A 61 2.75 -11.57 17.63
N ALA A 62 3.34 -11.38 16.45
CA ALA A 62 4.08 -10.15 16.12
C ALA A 62 3.18 -9.05 15.55
N VAL A 63 2.15 -9.40 14.77
CA VAL A 63 1.32 -8.44 14.03
C VAL A 63 0.14 -7.98 14.88
N GLU A 64 0.05 -6.68 15.08
CA GLU A 64 -0.98 -6.04 15.92
C GLU A 64 -2.11 -5.41 15.09
N LEU A 65 -1.79 -4.96 13.89
CA LEU A 65 -2.71 -4.25 13.00
C LEU A 65 -2.43 -4.59 11.53
N ILE A 66 -3.51 -4.87 10.80
CA ILE A 66 -3.52 -4.93 9.33
C ILE A 66 -4.45 -3.81 8.83
N VAL A 67 -3.99 -3.01 7.87
CA VAL A 67 -4.78 -1.94 7.24
C VAL A 67 -4.91 -2.21 5.74
N ALA A 68 -6.14 -2.23 5.23
CA ALA A 68 -6.45 -2.22 3.79
C ALA A 68 -6.86 -0.81 3.37
N SER A 69 -6.02 -0.14 2.57
CA SER A 69 -6.18 1.27 2.26
C SER A 69 -7.23 1.55 1.18
N HIS A 70 -7.40 0.64 0.22
CA HIS A 70 -8.56 0.58 -0.70
C HIS A 70 -8.68 -0.82 -1.37
N TRP A 71 -9.44 -0.97 -2.47
CA TRP A 71 -9.81 -2.28 -3.05
C TRP A 71 -9.11 -2.69 -4.35
N HIS A 72 -8.24 -1.87 -4.96
CA HIS A 72 -7.60 -2.33 -6.20
C HIS A 72 -6.66 -3.51 -5.93
N ASP A 73 -6.53 -4.39 -6.93
CA ASP A 73 -5.75 -5.63 -6.85
C ASP A 73 -4.28 -5.43 -6.43
N ASP A 74 -3.72 -4.26 -6.66
CA ASP A 74 -2.36 -3.89 -6.23
C ASP A 74 -2.25 -3.57 -4.73
N HIS A 75 -3.36 -3.39 -4.01
CA HIS A 75 -3.35 -3.08 -2.58
C HIS A 75 -3.87 -4.21 -1.69
N ILE A 76 -4.58 -5.19 -2.24
CA ILE A 76 -5.27 -6.21 -1.42
C ILE A 76 -5.05 -7.65 -1.86
N ARG A 77 -4.12 -7.90 -2.79
CA ARG A 77 -3.80 -9.26 -3.19
C ARG A 77 -3.24 -10.05 -2.01
N GLY A 78 -3.87 -11.17 -1.67
CA GLY A 78 -3.50 -11.98 -0.53
C GLY A 78 -3.96 -11.43 0.83
N MET A 79 -4.83 -10.40 0.85
CA MET A 79 -5.33 -9.81 2.09
C MET A 79 -6.12 -10.81 2.93
N ALA A 80 -6.92 -11.68 2.29
CA ALA A 80 -7.66 -12.73 3.00
C ALA A 80 -6.73 -13.70 3.74
N ARG A 81 -5.54 -13.96 3.17
CA ARG A 81 -4.51 -14.80 3.77
C ARG A 81 -3.80 -14.09 4.93
N LEU A 82 -3.55 -12.79 4.82
CA LEU A 82 -2.98 -12.00 5.93
C LEU A 82 -3.89 -12.05 7.16
N VAL A 83 -5.19 -11.79 6.97
CA VAL A 83 -6.18 -11.80 8.06
C VAL A 83 -6.33 -13.18 8.68
N GLU A 84 -6.18 -14.25 7.90
CA GLU A 84 -6.21 -15.62 8.40
C GLU A 84 -4.99 -15.98 9.23
N VAL A 85 -3.80 -15.63 8.76
CA VAL A 85 -2.55 -15.99 9.45
C VAL A 85 -2.32 -15.12 10.67
N CYS A 86 -2.69 -13.84 10.63
CA CYS A 86 -2.51 -12.91 11.74
C CYS A 86 -3.81 -12.82 12.55
N GLU A 87 -4.31 -13.93 13.08
CA GLU A 87 -5.64 -14.03 13.69
C GLU A 87 -5.84 -13.10 14.92
N ASN A 88 -4.77 -12.74 15.63
CA ASN A 88 -4.81 -11.80 16.75
C ASN A 88 -4.71 -10.33 16.31
N ALA A 89 -4.35 -10.08 15.06
CA ALA A 89 -4.20 -8.72 14.55
C ALA A 89 -5.57 -8.09 14.35
N ARG A 90 -5.67 -6.82 14.75
CA ARG A 90 -6.85 -6.02 14.40
C ARG A 90 -6.85 -5.75 12.91
N PHE A 91 -8.02 -5.83 12.28
CA PHE A 91 -8.19 -5.44 10.89
C PHE A 91 -8.84 -4.06 10.77
N CYS A 92 -8.26 -3.19 9.96
CA CYS A 92 -8.75 -1.86 9.65
C CYS A 92 -8.86 -1.68 8.13
N CYS A 93 -9.89 -1.00 7.66
CA CYS A 93 -10.05 -0.77 6.22
C CYS A 93 -10.80 0.51 5.92
N ALA A 94 -10.68 1.01 4.69
CA ALA A 94 -11.48 2.14 4.20
C ALA A 94 -12.98 1.87 4.43
N GLY A 95 -13.70 2.82 5.02
CA GLY A 95 -15.12 2.63 5.37
C GLY A 95 -16.01 2.22 4.19
N VAL A 96 -15.65 2.67 2.98
CA VAL A 96 -16.35 2.34 1.73
C VAL A 96 -16.39 0.83 1.45
N LEU A 97 -15.38 0.08 1.88
CA LEU A 97 -15.26 -1.36 1.69
C LEU A 97 -16.34 -2.16 2.44
N CYS A 98 -17.00 -1.54 3.42
CA CYS A 98 -18.05 -2.17 4.20
C CYS A 98 -19.46 -1.84 3.68
N HIS A 99 -19.61 -1.03 2.63
CA HIS A 99 -20.92 -0.64 2.10
C HIS A 99 -21.36 -1.58 0.98
N GLU A 100 -22.50 -2.26 1.14
CA GLU A 100 -22.96 -3.29 0.20
C GLU A 100 -23.24 -2.72 -1.20
N GLU A 101 -23.85 -1.53 -1.27
CA GLU A 101 -24.11 -0.79 -2.49
C GLU A 101 -22.84 -0.46 -3.26
N PHE A 102 -21.73 -0.20 -2.54
CA PHE A 102 -20.44 0.03 -3.17
C PHE A 102 -19.90 -1.27 -3.77
N LEU A 103 -19.93 -2.37 -3.00
CA LEU A 103 -19.51 -3.67 -3.50
C LEU A 103 -20.36 -4.10 -4.71
N ALA A 104 -21.67 -3.81 -4.70
CA ALA A 104 -22.58 -4.09 -5.81
C ALA A 104 -22.30 -3.21 -7.03
N ALA A 105 -22.04 -1.90 -6.85
CA ALA A 105 -21.72 -1.00 -7.93
C ALA A 105 -20.36 -1.31 -8.57
N VAL A 106 -19.32 -1.57 -7.77
CA VAL A 106 -18.02 -2.03 -8.29
C VAL A 106 -18.19 -3.37 -8.99
N HIS A 107 -18.96 -4.30 -8.43
CA HIS A 107 -19.28 -5.55 -9.12
C HIS A 107 -19.99 -5.34 -10.45
N ALA A 108 -20.94 -4.42 -10.56
CA ALA A 108 -21.65 -4.11 -11.81
C ALA A 108 -20.72 -3.45 -12.85
N LEU A 109 -19.83 -2.56 -12.40
CA LEU A 109 -18.86 -1.85 -13.25
C LEU A 109 -17.74 -2.78 -13.76
N GLU A 110 -17.22 -3.65 -12.88
CA GLU A 110 -16.24 -4.70 -13.23
C GLU A 110 -16.90 -5.88 -13.97
N GLY A 111 -18.18 -6.13 -13.70
CA GLY A 111 -19.01 -7.27 -14.10
C GLY A 111 -19.51 -7.26 -15.54
N ARG A 112 -18.83 -6.56 -16.46
CA ARG A 112 -18.98 -6.83 -17.90
C ARG A 112 -18.48 -8.23 -18.31
N HIS A 113 -18.09 -9.07 -17.35
CA HIS A 113 -18.03 -10.54 -17.47
C HIS A 113 -18.88 -11.15 -16.36
N VAL A 114 -20.03 -11.70 -16.75
CA VAL A 114 -21.05 -12.31 -15.87
C VAL A 114 -20.43 -13.39 -14.97
N GLY A 115 -20.59 -13.27 -13.65
CA GLY A 115 -20.50 -14.40 -12.71
C GLY A 115 -19.28 -14.47 -11.78
N THR A 116 -18.33 -13.52 -11.80
CA THR A 116 -17.22 -13.51 -10.82
C THR A 116 -16.91 -12.09 -10.36
N PHE A 117 -16.86 -11.85 -9.04
CA PHE A 117 -16.26 -10.64 -8.43
C PHE A 117 -14.87 -10.36 -9.04
N GLY A 118 -14.44 -9.11 -9.20
CA GLY A 118 -13.02 -8.82 -9.47
C GLY A 118 -12.10 -9.47 -8.42
N SER A 119 -10.84 -9.74 -8.76
CA SER A 119 -9.91 -10.42 -7.83
C SER A 119 -9.80 -9.72 -6.48
N GLY A 120 -9.77 -8.38 -6.48
CA GLY A 120 -9.72 -7.58 -5.27
C GLY A 120 -10.98 -7.73 -4.41
N LEU A 121 -12.17 -7.61 -4.99
CA LEU A 121 -13.41 -7.82 -4.24
C LEU A 121 -13.51 -9.23 -3.64
N ARG A 122 -12.99 -10.26 -4.32
CA ARG A 122 -12.88 -11.63 -3.75
C ARG A 122 -11.96 -11.68 -2.54
N GLU A 123 -10.82 -11.01 -2.60
CA GLU A 123 -9.87 -10.93 -1.48
C GLU A 123 -10.51 -10.23 -0.26
N MET A 124 -11.21 -9.11 -0.47
CA MET A 124 -11.90 -8.43 0.62
C MET A 124 -13.05 -9.26 1.20
N HIS A 125 -13.85 -9.90 0.33
CA HIS A 125 -14.90 -10.81 0.80
C HIS A 125 -14.31 -11.97 1.62
N GLY A 126 -13.18 -12.53 1.18
CA GLY A 126 -12.43 -13.53 1.93
C GLY A 126 -11.97 -13.02 3.29
N ALA A 127 -11.40 -11.83 3.36
CA ALA A 127 -11.00 -11.19 4.61
C ALA A 127 -12.18 -10.99 5.57
N PHE A 128 -13.30 -10.44 5.08
CA PHE A 128 -14.51 -10.26 5.90
C PHE A 128 -15.13 -11.58 6.36
N PHE A 129 -15.11 -12.60 5.50
CA PHE A 129 -15.57 -13.94 5.87
C PHE A 129 -14.75 -14.52 7.04
N ARG A 130 -13.43 -14.33 7.03
CA ARG A 130 -12.54 -14.76 8.12
C ARG A 130 -12.79 -13.98 9.41
N LEU A 131 -12.95 -12.67 9.33
CA LEU A 131 -13.30 -11.83 10.48
C LEU A 131 -14.62 -12.27 11.12
N ARG A 132 -15.64 -12.55 10.31
CA ARG A 132 -16.94 -13.05 10.80
C ARG A 132 -16.80 -14.39 11.51
N GLN A 133 -15.99 -15.31 10.99
CA GLN A 133 -15.71 -16.59 11.67
C GLN A 133 -15.04 -16.39 13.03
N ALA A 134 -14.16 -15.40 13.16
CA ALA A 134 -13.50 -15.03 14.40
C ALA A 134 -14.35 -14.12 15.31
N ALA A 135 -15.63 -13.86 14.98
CA ALA A 135 -16.48 -12.88 15.65
C ALA A 135 -15.86 -11.47 15.78
N ALA A 136 -14.95 -11.13 14.87
CA ALA A 136 -14.27 -9.84 14.80
C ALA A 136 -14.96 -8.91 13.80
N THR A 137 -14.85 -7.60 14.04
CA THR A 137 -15.36 -6.57 13.14
C THR A 137 -14.22 -5.66 12.67
N PRO A 138 -14.24 -5.20 11.41
CA PRO A 138 -13.24 -4.26 10.93
C PRO A 138 -13.36 -2.92 11.65
N THR A 139 -12.23 -2.32 12.01
CA THR A 139 -12.17 -0.90 12.35
C THR A 139 -12.27 -0.08 11.06
N LEU A 140 -13.24 0.82 10.95
CA LEU A 140 -13.33 1.69 9.77
C LEU A 140 -12.31 2.82 9.88
N ALA A 141 -11.43 2.95 8.89
CA ALA A 141 -10.54 4.10 8.72
C ALA A 141 -11.34 5.27 8.16
N LEU A 142 -11.42 6.33 8.96
CA LEU A 142 -12.04 7.62 8.65
C LEU A 142 -11.12 8.72 9.15
N ALA A 143 -11.22 9.92 8.60
CA ALA A 143 -10.39 11.05 9.01
C ALA A 143 -10.42 11.30 10.53
N ASN A 144 -9.27 11.70 11.06
CA ASN A 144 -9.03 12.01 12.47
C ASN A 144 -9.35 10.88 13.45
N ARG A 145 -9.42 9.64 12.95
CA ARG A 145 -9.62 8.48 13.81
C ARG A 145 -8.28 7.87 14.17
N ARG A 146 -7.98 7.82 15.47
CA ARG A 146 -6.88 6.98 15.97
C ARG A 146 -7.27 5.51 15.82
N ILE A 147 -6.68 4.85 14.83
CA ILE A 147 -6.95 3.45 14.51
C ILE A 147 -6.03 2.51 15.28
N PHE A 148 -4.98 2.98 15.95
CA PHE A 148 -4.14 2.13 16.80
C PHE A 148 -3.39 2.97 17.83
N ALA A 149 -3.18 2.42 19.02
CA ALA A 149 -2.37 3.02 20.06
C ALA A 149 -1.74 1.91 20.92
N ARG A 150 -0.42 1.94 21.08
CA ARG A 150 0.32 1.03 21.96
C ARG A 150 1.64 1.67 22.39
N GLY A 151 1.84 1.82 23.70
CA GLY A 151 3.04 2.49 24.23
C GLY A 151 3.19 3.89 23.63
N ALA A 152 4.32 4.17 23.00
CA ALA A 152 4.60 5.44 22.30
C ALA A 152 4.15 5.45 20.82
N CYS A 153 3.55 4.37 20.32
CA CYS A 153 3.06 4.27 18.96
C CYS A 153 1.59 4.68 18.86
N GLU A 154 1.27 5.52 17.90
CA GLU A 154 -0.09 5.83 17.46
C GLU A 154 -0.20 5.74 15.93
N ALA A 155 -1.31 5.19 15.43
CA ALA A 155 -1.67 5.26 14.03
C ALA A 155 -3.02 5.94 13.87
N TRP A 156 -3.09 6.92 12.97
CA TRP A 156 -4.25 7.74 12.69
C TRP A 156 -4.63 7.64 11.21
N ALA A 157 -5.90 7.44 10.93
CA ALA A 157 -6.43 7.62 9.58
C ALA A 157 -6.71 9.12 9.36
N LEU A 158 -6.17 9.67 8.28
CA LEU A 158 -6.35 11.06 7.86
C LEU A 158 -7.43 11.20 6.80
N ALA A 159 -7.61 10.16 5.98
CA ALA A 159 -8.59 10.10 4.91
C ALA A 159 -9.29 8.72 4.91
N PRO A 160 -10.49 8.61 4.32
CA PRO A 160 -11.29 9.72 3.78
C PRO A 160 -11.88 10.62 4.87
N THR A 161 -12.00 11.91 4.58
CA THR A 161 -12.81 12.85 5.39
C THR A 161 -14.30 12.63 5.18
N ASP A 162 -15.13 13.01 6.14
CA ASP A 162 -16.59 12.87 6.06
C ASP A 162 -17.18 13.48 4.78
N VAL A 163 -16.72 14.66 4.37
CA VAL A 163 -17.19 15.33 3.14
C VAL A 163 -16.93 14.47 1.90
N VAL A 164 -15.68 14.05 1.70
CA VAL A 164 -15.28 13.21 0.56
C VAL A 164 -15.99 11.86 0.60
N PHE A 165 -16.15 11.27 1.78
CA PHE A 165 -16.84 10.00 1.96
C PHE A 165 -18.33 10.11 1.60
N LEU A 166 -19.03 11.13 2.09
CA LEU A 166 -20.44 11.36 1.79
C LEU A 166 -20.67 11.71 0.33
N ASP A 167 -19.81 12.55 -0.26
CA ASP A 167 -19.88 12.87 -1.68
C ASP A 167 -19.70 11.61 -2.54
N PHE A 168 -18.75 10.75 -2.17
CA PHE A 168 -18.54 9.47 -2.83
C PHE A 168 -19.79 8.59 -2.78
N LEU A 169 -20.44 8.46 -1.61
CA LEU A 169 -21.70 7.69 -1.48
C LEU A 169 -22.83 8.30 -2.31
N GLN A 170 -22.91 9.62 -2.43
CA GLN A 170 -23.90 10.29 -3.29
C GLN A 170 -23.63 10.05 -4.78
N GLU A 171 -22.37 10.12 -5.20
CA GLU A 171 -21.96 9.82 -6.57
C GLU A 171 -22.27 8.36 -6.92
N LEU A 172 -21.97 7.43 -6.01
CA LEU A 172 -22.25 6.01 -6.17
C LEU A 172 -23.74 5.72 -6.38
N ARG A 173 -24.63 6.37 -5.61
CA ARG A 173 -26.08 6.23 -5.76
C ARG A 173 -26.58 6.65 -7.15
N ARG A 174 -25.94 7.63 -7.79
CA ARG A 174 -26.28 8.06 -9.15
C ARG A 174 -25.88 7.05 -10.22
N LEU A 175 -25.06 6.05 -9.88
CA LEU A 175 -24.60 5.01 -10.79
C LEU A 175 -25.41 3.73 -10.70
N LEU A 176 -26.15 3.53 -9.61
CA LEU A 176 -27.08 2.43 -9.50
C LEU A 176 -28.26 2.71 -10.44
N PRO A 177 -28.59 1.81 -11.37
CA PRO A 177 -29.70 2.01 -12.27
C PRO A 177 -31.03 2.04 -11.51
N GLU A 178 -31.86 3.05 -11.78
CA GLU A 178 -33.27 3.03 -11.41
C GLU A 178 -33.97 1.88 -12.16
N PRO A 179 -34.88 1.10 -11.53
CA PRO A 179 -35.58 0.02 -12.20
C PRO A 179 -36.26 0.51 -13.50
N GLY A 180 -35.77 0.03 -14.66
CA GLY A 180 -36.34 0.32 -15.98
C GLY A 180 -35.69 1.44 -16.80
N GLN A 181 -34.58 2.05 -16.35
CA GLN A 181 -33.83 3.02 -17.17
C GLN A 181 -32.68 2.40 -17.97
N ALA A 182 -32.43 2.93 -19.18
CA ALA A 182 -31.31 2.54 -20.03
C ALA A 182 -29.97 3.03 -19.44
N GLU A 183 -28.93 2.20 -19.56
CA GLU A 183 -27.58 2.45 -19.06
C GLU A 183 -27.01 3.79 -19.60
N THR A 184 -27.08 4.85 -18.81
CA THR A 184 -26.35 6.09 -19.11
C THR A 184 -24.86 5.88 -18.94
N ARG A 185 -24.07 6.41 -19.89
CA ARG A 185 -22.61 6.33 -19.88
C ARG A 185 -22.06 7.05 -18.64
N ILE A 186 -21.64 6.24 -17.68
CA ILE A 186 -21.18 6.65 -16.34
C ILE A 186 -19.96 7.57 -16.46
N ARG A 187 -20.02 8.74 -15.80
CA ARG A 187 -18.81 9.53 -15.49
C ARG A 187 -18.02 8.75 -14.46
N SER A 188 -16.72 8.56 -14.68
CA SER A 188 -15.85 7.78 -13.79
C SER A 188 -15.90 8.33 -12.36
N LEU A 189 -16.32 7.53 -11.39
CA LEU A 189 -15.89 7.74 -10.00
C LEU A 189 -14.36 7.80 -10.03
N SER A 190 -13.74 8.80 -9.38
CA SER A 190 -12.33 8.64 -9.01
C SER A 190 -12.31 7.81 -7.74
N PRO A 191 -12.03 6.50 -7.83
CA PRO A 191 -12.21 5.62 -6.69
C PRO A 191 -11.12 5.80 -5.62
N ASN A 192 -10.08 6.55 -5.97
CA ASN A 192 -8.92 6.83 -5.15
C ASN A 192 -9.13 8.02 -4.20
N ASP A 193 -10.17 8.84 -4.39
CA ASP A 193 -10.51 9.92 -3.45
C ASP A 193 -10.86 9.41 -2.04
N VAL A 194 -11.30 8.14 -1.94
CA VAL A 194 -11.65 7.48 -0.68
C VAL A 194 -10.58 6.54 -0.15
N ALA A 195 -9.36 6.57 -0.72
CA ALA A 195 -8.23 5.82 -0.22
C ALA A 195 -7.82 6.29 1.19
N VAL A 196 -7.26 5.39 1.99
CA VAL A 196 -6.84 5.71 3.35
C VAL A 196 -5.42 6.27 3.36
N ALA A 197 -5.28 7.53 3.74
CA ALA A 197 -4.00 8.10 4.16
C ALA A 197 -3.79 7.88 5.67
N LEU A 198 -2.58 7.47 6.07
CA LEU A 198 -2.24 7.18 7.46
C LEU A 198 -1.12 8.07 7.97
N TRP A 199 -1.27 8.54 9.20
CA TRP A 199 -0.19 9.12 10.00
C TRP A 199 0.21 8.13 11.09
N ILE A 200 1.47 7.71 11.10
CA ILE A 200 1.99 6.78 12.10
C ILE A 200 3.12 7.47 12.86
N ALA A 201 2.94 7.61 14.17
CA ALA A 201 3.89 8.25 15.07
C ALA A 201 4.42 7.23 16.09
N VAL A 202 5.72 7.19 16.30
CA VAL A 202 6.40 6.36 17.32
C VAL A 202 7.49 7.20 17.99
N GLY A 203 7.22 7.69 19.20
CA GLY A 203 8.14 8.60 19.89
C GLY A 203 8.36 9.89 19.10
N ASP A 204 9.60 10.14 18.65
CA ASP A 204 10.00 11.30 17.84
C ASP A 204 9.95 11.04 16.32
N ILE A 205 9.47 9.87 15.91
CA ILE A 205 9.35 9.49 14.50
C ILE A 205 7.90 9.68 14.07
N ALA A 206 7.68 10.38 12.96
CA ALA A 206 6.41 10.39 12.25
C ALA A 206 6.61 10.01 10.77
N VAL A 207 5.71 9.17 10.25
CA VAL A 207 5.66 8.77 8.84
C VAL A 207 4.26 9.00 8.27
N LEU A 208 4.18 9.48 7.03
CA LEU A 208 2.94 9.70 6.30
C LEU A 208 2.82 8.68 5.18
N LEU A 209 1.75 7.88 5.18
CA LEU A 209 1.48 6.88 4.14
C LEU A 209 0.31 7.34 3.28
N GLY A 210 0.58 7.63 2.00
CA GLY A 210 -0.41 8.27 1.15
C GLY A 210 -1.39 7.35 0.43
N SER A 211 -1.15 6.03 0.42
CA SER A 211 -1.92 5.07 -0.39
C SER A 211 -2.05 5.56 -1.84
N ASP A 212 -3.25 5.63 -2.39
CA ASP A 212 -3.59 6.16 -3.70
C ASP A 212 -4.35 7.49 -3.64
N LEU A 213 -4.44 8.11 -2.47
CA LEU A 213 -5.27 9.29 -2.23
C LEU A 213 -4.95 10.42 -3.22
N GLU A 214 -5.97 10.87 -3.95
CA GLU A 214 -5.84 11.92 -4.96
C GLU A 214 -6.02 13.34 -4.38
N GLN A 215 -5.77 14.36 -5.22
CA GLN A 215 -5.75 15.77 -4.83
C GLN A 215 -6.99 16.23 -4.05
N ARG A 216 -8.20 15.81 -4.46
CA ARG A 216 -9.43 16.20 -3.74
C ARG A 216 -9.41 15.69 -2.29
N GLY A 217 -8.96 14.45 -2.10
CA GLY A 217 -8.75 13.86 -0.77
C GLY A 217 -7.71 14.64 0.04
N TRP A 218 -6.55 14.93 -0.53
CA TRP A 218 -5.49 15.68 0.15
C TRP A 218 -5.89 17.10 0.53
N LEU A 219 -6.58 17.81 -0.35
CA LEU A 219 -7.10 19.15 -0.06
C LEU A 219 -8.03 19.12 1.17
N SER A 220 -8.89 18.11 1.26
CA SER A 220 -9.78 17.92 2.43
C SER A 220 -8.97 17.65 3.70
N VAL A 221 -7.97 16.75 3.65
CA VAL A 221 -7.06 16.47 4.78
C VAL A 221 -6.34 17.75 5.24
N LEU A 222 -5.88 18.58 4.31
CA LEU A 222 -5.15 19.81 4.62
C LEU A 222 -6.02 20.91 5.25
N GLN A 223 -7.33 20.89 4.97
CA GLN A 223 -8.31 21.79 5.56
C GLN A 223 -8.77 21.32 6.95
N ASP A 224 -8.64 20.03 7.24
CA ASP A 224 -9.08 19.44 8.51
C ASP A 224 -8.11 19.71 9.66
N THR A 225 -8.53 20.52 10.64
CA THR A 225 -7.71 20.91 11.79
C THR A 225 -7.67 19.87 12.91
N ALA A 226 -8.48 18.81 12.86
CA ALA A 226 -8.53 17.78 13.89
C ALA A 226 -7.48 16.66 13.71
N ARG A 227 -6.71 16.72 12.63
CA ARG A 227 -5.62 15.77 12.34
C ARG A 227 -4.48 15.89 13.36
N PRO A 228 -3.65 14.84 13.52
CA PRO A 228 -2.41 14.93 14.28
C PRO A 228 -1.55 16.12 13.87
N THR A 229 -0.96 16.79 14.86
CA THR A 229 -0.06 17.92 14.64
C THR A 229 1.38 17.44 14.41
N GLY A 230 2.19 18.27 13.75
CA GLY A 230 3.59 17.97 13.46
C GLY A 230 3.85 17.69 11.98
N THR A 231 5.06 17.24 11.70
CA THR A 231 5.56 16.95 10.35
C THR A 231 6.17 15.56 10.29
N ALA A 232 5.96 14.83 9.20
CA ALA A 232 6.51 13.50 9.00
C ALA A 232 7.87 13.56 8.29
N SER A 233 8.80 12.71 8.73
CA SER A 233 10.15 12.60 8.17
C SER A 233 10.24 11.59 7.02
N VAL A 234 9.20 10.77 6.83
CA VAL A 234 9.06 9.81 5.74
C VAL A 234 7.71 9.98 5.06
N PHE A 235 7.69 9.90 3.73
CA PHE A 235 6.48 9.95 2.95
C PHE A 235 6.42 8.79 1.95
N LYS A 236 5.41 7.90 2.09
CA LYS A 236 5.03 7.04 0.97
C LYS A 236 4.23 7.88 -0.02
N VAL A 237 4.85 8.20 -1.16
CA VAL A 237 4.26 9.08 -2.17
C VAL A 237 3.01 8.42 -2.75
N PRO A 238 1.85 9.08 -2.75
CA PRO A 238 0.60 8.45 -3.14
C PRO A 238 0.55 8.07 -4.62
N HIS A 239 -0.30 7.11 -4.95
CA HIS A 239 -0.73 6.78 -6.31
C HIS A 239 0.45 6.61 -7.27
N HIS A 240 1.46 5.87 -6.81
CA HIS A 240 2.68 5.56 -7.56
C HIS A 240 3.47 6.79 -8.05
N GLY A 241 3.28 7.93 -7.38
CA GLY A 241 3.86 9.21 -7.77
C GLY A 241 3.10 9.96 -8.87
N GLY A 242 1.90 9.52 -9.23
CA GLY A 242 1.05 10.15 -10.24
C GLY A 242 0.74 11.62 -9.97
N ALA A 243 0.54 12.39 -11.04
CA ALA A 243 0.23 13.82 -10.93
C ALA A 243 -1.12 14.11 -10.25
N SER A 244 -2.11 13.22 -10.41
CA SER A 244 -3.45 13.37 -9.81
C SER A 244 -3.44 13.32 -8.27
N ALA A 245 -2.37 12.79 -7.68
CA ALA A 245 -2.22 12.67 -6.24
C ALA A 245 -1.15 13.61 -5.65
N HIS A 246 -0.56 14.47 -6.48
CA HIS A 246 0.41 15.43 -6.01
C HIS A 246 -0.29 16.71 -5.54
N GLU A 247 -0.26 16.94 -4.23
CA GLU A 247 -0.76 18.16 -3.60
C GLU A 247 0.41 18.90 -2.90
N PRO A 248 0.84 20.09 -3.38
CA PRO A 248 1.96 20.84 -2.80
C PRO A 248 1.81 21.11 -1.31
N GLY A 249 0.59 21.39 -0.84
CA GLY A 249 0.33 21.66 0.57
C GLY A 249 0.68 20.50 1.50
N VAL A 250 0.71 19.26 1.01
CA VAL A 250 1.17 18.09 1.78
C VAL A 250 2.65 18.20 2.08
N TRP A 251 3.46 18.50 1.06
CA TRP A 251 4.91 18.65 1.19
C TRP A 251 5.28 19.85 2.06
N GLU A 252 4.52 20.94 1.96
CA GLU A 252 4.80 22.18 2.69
C GLU A 252 4.36 22.13 4.16
N ARG A 253 3.26 21.41 4.47
CA ARG A 253 2.58 21.51 5.78
C ARG A 253 2.59 20.23 6.60
N LEU A 254 2.78 19.06 5.97
CA LEU A 254 2.71 17.76 6.66
C LEU A 254 4.04 17.02 6.70
N LEU A 255 5.06 17.49 5.98
CA LEU A 255 6.37 16.84 5.89
C LEU A 255 7.47 17.75 6.45
N GLU A 256 8.51 17.13 6.98
CA GLU A 256 9.74 17.83 7.37
C GLU A 256 10.48 18.36 6.13
N ARG A 257 11.55 19.13 6.32
CA ARG A 257 12.43 19.50 5.20
C ARG A 257 13.18 18.26 4.71
N GLU A 258 13.20 18.08 3.39
CA GLU A 258 13.92 16.97 2.72
C GLU A 258 13.55 15.57 3.25
N PRO A 259 12.24 15.24 3.33
CA PRO A 259 11.79 13.97 3.88
C PRO A 259 12.29 12.80 3.00
N VAL A 260 12.41 11.61 3.59
CA VAL A 260 12.65 10.40 2.79
C VAL A 260 11.35 10.01 2.09
N ALA A 261 11.32 10.16 0.78
CA ALA A 261 10.18 9.77 -0.05
C ALA A 261 10.40 8.37 -0.64
N VAL A 262 9.39 7.49 -0.52
CA VAL A 262 9.40 6.15 -1.10
C VAL A 262 8.14 5.93 -1.92
N LEU A 263 8.23 5.16 -3.01
CA LEU A 263 7.07 4.83 -3.83
C LEU A 263 7.21 3.49 -4.55
N THR A 264 6.06 2.90 -4.87
CA THR A 264 5.94 1.75 -5.77
C THR A 264 5.60 2.26 -7.16
N PRO A 265 6.27 1.82 -8.23
CA PRO A 265 5.84 2.15 -9.58
C PRO A 265 4.60 1.34 -9.96
N TRP A 266 3.87 1.84 -10.96
CA TRP A 266 2.75 1.14 -11.55
C TRP A 266 2.93 0.97 -13.04
N ARG A 267 2.72 -0.26 -13.51
CA ARG A 267 2.79 -0.62 -14.93
C ARG A 267 1.61 -1.50 -15.30
N ARG A 268 0.68 -0.98 -16.09
CA ARG A 268 -0.42 -1.79 -16.66
C ARG A 268 -0.91 -1.19 -17.97
N GLY A 269 -1.20 -2.04 -18.95
CA GLY A 269 -1.85 -1.62 -20.20
C GLY A 269 -1.12 -0.54 -21.02
N GLY A 270 0.21 -0.43 -20.88
CA GLY A 270 1.03 0.60 -21.55
C GLY A 270 1.20 1.90 -20.74
N GLY A 271 0.46 2.08 -19.65
CA GLY A 271 0.68 3.17 -18.70
C GLY A 271 1.84 2.85 -17.75
N VAL A 272 2.65 3.87 -17.43
CA VAL A 272 3.77 3.78 -16.49
C VAL A 272 3.77 5.01 -15.58
N LEU A 273 3.70 4.76 -14.27
CA LEU A 273 3.92 5.76 -13.24
C LEU A 273 5.11 5.33 -12.35
N PRO A 274 5.94 6.28 -11.88
CA PRO A 274 5.90 7.71 -12.19
C PRO A 274 6.47 8.02 -13.59
N THR A 275 5.85 8.97 -14.31
CA THR A 275 6.40 9.51 -15.55
C THR A 275 7.67 10.32 -15.29
N ARG A 276 8.41 10.71 -16.36
CA ARG A 276 9.56 11.61 -16.22
C ARG A 276 9.20 12.95 -15.56
N ARG A 277 8.00 13.47 -15.84
CA ARG A 277 7.51 14.71 -15.22
C ARG A 277 7.21 14.51 -13.74
N ASP A 278 6.62 13.38 -13.39
CA ASP A 278 6.33 13.02 -11.99
C ASP A 278 7.62 12.90 -11.17
N ARG A 279 8.64 12.21 -11.69
CA ARG A 279 9.94 12.10 -11.03
C ARG A 279 10.57 13.46 -10.77
N ARG A 280 10.57 14.37 -11.76
CA ARG A 280 11.09 15.73 -11.59
C ARG A 280 10.34 16.50 -10.51
N ARG A 281 9.01 16.38 -10.47
CA ARG A 281 8.16 17.06 -9.48
C ARG A 281 8.45 16.55 -8.05
N ILE A 282 8.58 15.24 -7.88
CA ILE A 282 8.94 14.61 -6.60
C ILE A 282 10.35 15.03 -6.17
N LEU A 283 11.34 14.94 -7.07
CA LEU A 283 12.73 15.32 -6.80
C LEU A 283 12.91 16.83 -6.53
N ALA A 284 11.99 17.67 -7.02
CA ALA A 284 11.96 19.09 -6.68
C ALA A 284 11.49 19.33 -5.23
N SER A 285 10.75 18.38 -4.65
CA SER A 285 10.24 18.47 -3.27
C SER A 285 11.20 17.85 -2.25
N THR A 286 11.97 16.83 -2.66
CA THR A 286 13.03 16.24 -1.82
C THR A 286 14.13 15.61 -2.68
N PRO A 287 15.41 15.76 -2.31
CA PRO A 287 16.49 15.00 -2.94
C PRO A 287 16.49 13.53 -2.52
N ASN A 288 15.79 13.15 -1.44
CA ASN A 288 15.82 11.81 -0.84
C ASN A 288 14.64 10.94 -1.31
N ALA A 289 14.57 10.64 -2.61
CA ALA A 289 13.44 9.91 -3.19
C ALA A 289 13.84 8.54 -3.76
N PHE A 290 13.12 7.48 -3.42
CA PHE A 290 13.44 6.10 -3.79
C PHE A 290 12.23 5.36 -4.36
N MET A 291 12.49 4.38 -5.22
CA MET A 291 11.45 3.56 -5.87
C MET A 291 11.81 2.08 -5.85
N THR A 292 10.83 1.20 -5.60
CA THR A 292 11.07 -0.24 -5.42
C THR A 292 11.56 -0.94 -6.70
N GLU A 293 11.15 -0.50 -7.89
CA GLU A 293 11.62 -1.07 -9.17
C GLU A 293 12.45 -0.04 -9.95
N GLY A 294 13.68 -0.37 -10.34
CA GLY A 294 14.60 0.57 -11.00
C GLY A 294 14.92 0.26 -12.46
N THR A 295 14.74 -0.99 -12.89
CA THR A 295 15.07 -1.40 -14.26
C THR A 295 13.78 -1.69 -15.02
N GLY A 296 13.39 -0.83 -15.95
CA GLY A 296 12.26 -1.06 -16.86
C GLY A 296 12.42 -2.24 -17.84
N ALA A 297 13.32 -3.17 -17.55
CA ALA A 297 13.48 -4.43 -18.26
C ALA A 297 13.75 -5.54 -17.23
N PRO A 298 13.05 -6.69 -17.29
CA PRO A 298 13.45 -7.85 -16.52
C PRO A 298 14.89 -8.20 -16.89
N ALA A 299 15.76 -8.36 -15.90
CA ALA A 299 17.16 -8.73 -16.11
C ALA A 299 17.24 -9.88 -17.11
N ALA A 300 17.93 -9.68 -18.24
CA ALA A 300 18.05 -10.65 -19.32
C ALA A 300 18.35 -12.03 -18.74
N ALA A 301 17.57 -13.04 -19.14
CA ALA A 301 17.79 -14.40 -18.68
C ALA A 301 19.21 -14.81 -19.06
N ARG A 302 20.03 -15.22 -18.08
CA ARG A 302 21.29 -15.93 -18.38
C ARG A 302 20.94 -17.12 -19.27
N ARG A 303 21.51 -17.20 -20.48
CA ARG A 303 21.33 -18.34 -21.37
C ARG A 303 21.76 -19.61 -20.64
N ARG A 304 20.84 -20.57 -20.51
CA ARG A 304 21.11 -21.89 -19.89
C ARG A 304 21.73 -22.80 -20.96
N PRO A 305 22.58 -23.77 -20.56
CA PRO A 305 23.04 -24.81 -21.48
C PRO A 305 21.85 -25.57 -22.10
N SER A 306 21.94 -25.89 -23.39
CA SER A 306 20.84 -26.49 -24.18
C SER A 306 20.31 -27.80 -23.61
N VAL A 307 21.15 -28.57 -22.93
CA VAL A 307 20.79 -29.83 -22.26
C VAL A 307 19.81 -29.58 -21.12
N VAL A 308 20.04 -28.55 -20.31
CA VAL A 308 19.17 -28.18 -19.18
C VAL A 308 17.80 -27.73 -19.69
N GLU A 309 17.77 -26.94 -20.76
CA GLU A 309 16.51 -26.45 -21.35
C GLU A 309 15.67 -27.59 -21.96
N ARG A 310 16.32 -28.58 -22.57
CA ARG A 310 15.66 -29.78 -23.10
C ARG A 310 15.02 -30.61 -21.99
N THR A 311 15.73 -30.84 -20.89
CA THR A 311 15.22 -31.59 -19.73
C THR A 311 13.99 -30.90 -19.12
N ILE A 312 14.04 -29.57 -18.93
CA ILE A 312 12.91 -28.81 -18.38
C ILE A 312 11.65 -28.95 -19.26
N ARG A 313 11.80 -28.87 -20.59
CA ARG A 313 10.68 -29.03 -21.54
C ARG A 313 10.09 -30.45 -21.51
N GLN A 314 10.94 -31.46 -21.40
CA GLN A 314 10.52 -32.87 -21.38
C GLN A 314 9.87 -33.29 -20.06
N SER A 315 10.29 -32.70 -18.94
CA SER A 315 9.75 -33.00 -17.62
C SER A 315 8.45 -32.26 -17.27
N GLY A 316 7.94 -31.40 -18.16
CA GLY A 316 6.75 -30.58 -17.89
C GLY A 316 6.94 -29.54 -16.77
N ILE A 317 8.17 -29.32 -16.31
CA ILE A 317 8.50 -28.44 -15.19
C ILE A 317 8.44 -26.98 -15.66
N ARG A 318 7.49 -26.21 -15.12
CA ARG A 318 7.45 -24.75 -15.33
C ARG A 318 8.41 -24.07 -14.36
N LEU A 319 9.65 -23.82 -14.81
CA LEU A 319 10.59 -23.01 -14.05
C LEU A 319 10.21 -21.52 -14.11
N ARG A 320 9.85 -20.95 -12.96
CA ARG A 320 9.81 -19.49 -12.76
C ARG A 320 11.16 -19.04 -12.19
N ARG A 321 11.71 -17.93 -12.68
CA ARG A 321 12.82 -17.24 -12.00
C ARG A 321 12.21 -16.51 -10.80
N PHE A 322 12.81 -16.64 -9.62
CA PHE A 322 12.36 -15.97 -8.41
C PHE A 322 13.37 -14.86 -8.10
N PRO A 323 13.33 -13.69 -8.79
CA PRO A 323 14.06 -12.55 -8.27
C PRO A 323 13.52 -12.23 -6.86
N GLU A 324 14.42 -11.84 -5.99
CA GLU A 324 14.08 -11.22 -4.71
C GLU A 324 13.09 -10.07 -4.95
N PRO A 325 12.05 -9.90 -4.12
CA PRO A 325 11.09 -8.83 -4.33
C PRO A 325 11.80 -7.48 -4.20
N ASP A 326 11.45 -6.61 -5.12
CA ASP A 326 11.86 -5.22 -5.19
C ASP A 326 11.34 -4.47 -3.95
N ALA A 327 12.26 -4.02 -3.10
CA ALA A 327 11.93 -3.46 -1.79
C ALA A 327 12.87 -2.34 -1.35
N ILE A 328 12.34 -1.42 -0.54
CA ILE A 328 13.09 -0.37 0.14
C ILE A 328 12.84 -0.53 1.63
N ARG A 329 13.90 -0.54 2.44
CA ARG A 329 13.81 -0.59 3.89
C ARG A 329 14.40 0.66 4.50
N LEU A 330 13.63 1.30 5.35
CA LEU A 330 13.99 2.46 6.13
C LEU A 330 14.09 2.04 7.59
N ARG A 331 15.21 2.30 8.24
CA ARG A 331 15.39 2.05 9.67
C ARG A 331 15.91 3.28 10.39
N ARG A 332 15.40 3.51 11.59
CA ARG A 332 15.87 4.58 12.46
C ARG A 332 15.65 4.17 13.91
N LYS A 333 16.64 4.41 14.78
CA LYS A 333 16.46 4.24 16.22
C LYS A 333 15.45 5.26 16.75
N ILE A 334 14.50 4.81 17.55
CA ILE A 334 13.52 5.65 18.23
C ILE A 334 14.28 6.48 19.27
N GLY A 335 14.19 7.80 19.15
CA GLY A 335 14.94 8.74 19.97
C GLY A 335 15.56 9.88 19.14
N PRO A 336 15.73 11.06 19.76
CA PRO A 336 16.15 12.28 19.07
C PRO A 336 17.56 12.17 18.49
N GLY A 337 17.81 12.86 17.37
CA GLY A 337 19.13 13.02 16.76
C GLY A 337 19.62 11.81 15.96
N THR A 338 18.77 10.80 15.75
CA THR A 338 19.09 9.63 14.93
C THR A 338 18.70 9.87 13.47
N GLN A 339 19.39 9.21 12.53
CA GLN A 339 19.16 9.38 11.09
C GLN A 339 18.55 8.14 10.46
N TRP A 340 17.84 8.34 9.34
CA TRP A 340 17.31 7.26 8.52
C TRP A 340 18.42 6.50 7.79
N ARG A 341 18.48 5.18 7.98
CA ARG A 341 19.23 4.27 7.13
C ARG A 341 18.30 3.76 6.02
N VAL A 342 18.67 4.03 4.77
CA VAL A 342 17.93 3.57 3.58
C VAL A 342 18.66 2.39 2.94
N GLU A 343 18.01 1.24 2.88
CA GLU A 343 18.49 0.04 2.21
C GLU A 343 17.60 -0.28 1.02
N ARG A 344 18.23 -0.72 -0.08
CA ARG A 344 17.55 -1.03 -1.35
C ARG A 344 17.80 -2.49 -1.71
N PHE A 345 16.75 -3.20 -2.08
CA PHE A 345 16.79 -4.63 -2.43
C PHE A 345 16.26 -4.84 -3.85
N GLY A 346 16.76 -5.90 -4.50
CA GLY A 346 16.36 -6.21 -5.87
C GLY A 346 16.83 -5.11 -6.83
N SER A 347 15.88 -4.59 -7.62
CA SER A 347 16.09 -3.50 -8.56
C SER A 347 15.79 -2.12 -7.98
N ALA A 348 15.47 -2.02 -6.69
CA ALA A 348 15.15 -0.75 -6.04
C ALA A 348 16.26 0.28 -6.22
N CYS A 349 15.87 1.50 -6.56
CA CYS A 349 16.79 2.55 -6.99
C CYS A 349 16.45 3.91 -6.36
N HIS A 350 17.40 4.84 -6.48
CA HIS A 350 17.11 6.23 -6.24
C HIS A 350 16.31 6.79 -7.43
N LEU A 351 15.35 7.69 -7.19
CA LEU A 351 14.38 8.12 -8.21
C LEU A 351 15.04 8.85 -9.39
N SER A 352 16.20 9.49 -9.17
CA SER A 352 17.00 10.11 -10.25
C SER A 352 17.58 9.09 -11.24
N ASP A 353 17.84 7.87 -10.77
CA ASP A 353 18.59 6.85 -11.51
C ASP A 353 17.67 6.03 -12.43
N PHE A 354 16.35 6.23 -12.30
CA PHE A 354 15.38 5.53 -13.12
C PHE A 354 15.41 6.04 -14.57
N GLY A 355 16.14 5.30 -15.40
CA GLY A 355 16.31 5.49 -16.84
C GLY A 355 15.15 4.98 -17.69
N GLY A 356 13.91 5.12 -17.23
CA GLY A 356 12.72 4.73 -18.01
C GLY A 356 12.77 5.35 -19.41
N ARG A 357 12.74 4.50 -20.44
CA ARG A 357 12.68 4.90 -21.85
C ARG A 357 11.43 5.72 -22.13
#